data_AF-A0A1C7EAW4-F1
#
_entry.id   AF-A0A1C7EAW4-F1
#
_cell.length_a   1.000
_cell.length_b   1.000
_cell.length_c   1.000
_cell.angle_alpha   90.00
_cell.angle_beta   90.00
_cell.angle_gamma   90.00
#
_symmetry.space_group_name_H-M   'P 1'
#
loop_
_entity.id
_entity.type
_entity.pdbx_description
1 polymer ?
#
loop_
_entity_poly.entity_id
_entity_poly.type
_entity_poly.pdbx_seq_one_letter_code
_entity_poly.pdbx_strand_id
1 'polypeptide(L)'
;MGNIGNLSEEKIFQVLKSYLIEAKSHRSIQEEILNMDAPARGGGFVAMQILHHYGIRGDRKGILLRNSFEEEYAKAESDYKIALEILKRHL
;
A
#
# COMPACT_ATOMS: atom_id res chain seq x y z
N MET A 1 -11.29 -15.69 -0.94
CA MET A 1 -10.51 -14.49 -0.56
C MET A 1 -9.04 -14.82 -0.67
N GLY A 2 -8.21 -13.98 -1.29
CA GLY A 2 -6.75 -14.18 -1.30
C GLY A 2 -6.22 -14.12 0.14
N ASN A 3 -5.32 -15.04 0.47
CA ASN A 3 -4.70 -15.16 1.79
C ASN A 3 -3.76 -13.97 2.06
N ILE A 4 -4.30 -12.81 2.44
CA ILE A 4 -3.51 -11.65 2.89
C ILE A 4 -2.82 -11.97 4.24
N GLY A 5 -3.35 -12.92 5.00
CA GLY A 5 -2.92 -13.23 6.38
C GLY A 5 -1.50 -13.79 6.56
N ASN A 6 -0.73 -14.01 5.49
CA ASN A 6 0.64 -14.53 5.57
C ASN A 6 1.74 -13.56 5.09
N LEU A 7 1.40 -12.29 4.80
CA LEU A 7 2.41 -11.29 4.43
C LEU A 7 3.15 -10.81 5.68
N SER A 8 4.49 -10.77 5.61
CA SER A 8 5.30 -10.15 6.66
C SER A 8 5.06 -8.65 6.73
N GLU A 9 5.24 -8.06 7.91
CA GLU A 9 5.13 -6.61 8.10
C GLU A 9 6.05 -5.84 7.14
N GLU A 10 7.29 -6.33 6.94
CA GLU A 10 8.23 -5.77 5.96
C GLU A 10 7.63 -5.73 4.55
N LYS A 11 6.97 -6.81 4.12
CA LYS A 11 6.38 -6.84 2.78
C LYS A 11 5.20 -5.87 2.67
N ILE A 12 4.41 -5.73 3.73
CA ILE A 12 3.31 -4.76 3.81
C ILE A 12 3.88 -3.34 3.74
N PHE A 13 4.94 -3.05 4.50
CA PHE A 13 5.66 -1.78 4.42
C PHE A 13 6.09 -1.44 2.99
N GLN A 14 6.73 -2.39 2.28
CA GLN A 14 7.16 -2.16 0.90
C GLN A 14 5.98 -1.85 -0.05
N VAL A 15 4.83 -2.53 0.13
CA VAL A 15 3.60 -2.24 -0.63
C VAL A 15 3.10 -0.82 -0.34
N LEU A 16 3.00 -0.45 0.94
CA LEU A 16 2.52 0.86 1.37
C LEU A 16 3.43 1.98 0.87
N LYS A 17 4.75 1.83 1.05
CA LYS A 17 5.76 2.76 0.56
C LYS A 17 5.67 2.94 -0.96
N SER A 18 5.62 1.83 -1.69
CA SER A 18 5.51 1.84 -3.15
C SER A 18 4.27 2.60 -3.65
N TYR A 19 3.15 2.53 -2.93
CA TYR A 19 1.92 3.17 -3.36
C TYR A 19 1.78 4.63 -2.89
N LEU A 20 2.04 4.88 -1.60
CA LEU A 20 1.79 6.16 -0.95
C LEU A 20 2.92 7.17 -1.20
N ILE A 21 4.15 6.70 -1.37
CA ILE A 21 5.36 7.53 -1.59
C ILE A 21 5.82 7.45 -3.04
N GLU A 22 6.02 6.24 -3.57
CA GLU A 22 6.59 6.08 -4.93
C GLU A 22 5.53 6.16 -6.05
N ALA A 23 4.24 6.24 -5.69
CA ALA A 23 3.11 6.30 -6.63
C ALA A 23 3.13 5.20 -7.70
N LYS A 24 3.59 3.99 -7.35
CA LYS A 24 3.57 2.83 -8.24
C LYS A 24 2.14 2.37 -8.51
N SER A 25 1.94 1.75 -9.67
CA SER A 25 0.65 1.13 -10.01
C SER A 25 0.43 -0.16 -9.21
N HIS A 26 -0.83 -0.59 -9.01
CA HIS A 26 -1.09 -1.88 -8.37
C HIS A 26 -0.40 -3.04 -9.11
N ARG A 27 -0.32 -2.95 -10.45
CA ARG A 27 0.33 -3.96 -11.29
C ARG A 27 1.84 -4.03 -11.00
N SER A 28 2.52 -2.88 -10.99
CA SER A 28 3.95 -2.78 -10.68
C SER A 28 4.26 -3.29 -9.27
N ILE A 29 3.42 -2.94 -8.28
CA ILE A 29 3.59 -3.44 -6.91
C ILE A 29 3.45 -4.96 -6.86
N GLN A 30 2.46 -5.53 -7.55
CA GLN A 30 2.27 -6.97 -7.59
C GLN A 30 3.47 -7.70 -8.23
N GLU A 31 4.00 -7.15 -9.32
CA GLU A 31 5.14 -7.72 -10.03
C GLU A 31 6.44 -7.58 -9.24
N GLU A 32 6.80 -6.37 -8.83
CA GLU A 32 8.12 -6.05 -8.29
C GLU A 32 8.23 -6.31 -6.79
N ILE A 33 7.14 -6.11 -6.02
CA ILE A 33 7.18 -6.17 -4.57
C ILE A 33 6.66 -7.52 -4.08
N LEU A 34 5.51 -7.96 -4.60
CA LEU A 34 4.92 -9.24 -4.24
C LEU A 34 5.55 -10.41 -4.98
N ASN A 35 6.38 -10.16 -6.01
CA ASN A 35 6.98 -11.19 -6.87
C ASN A 35 5.91 -12.13 -7.45
N MET A 36 4.80 -11.56 -7.91
CA MET A 36 3.67 -12.29 -8.48
C MET A 36 3.43 -11.86 -9.92
N ASP A 37 2.97 -12.78 -10.76
CA ASP A 37 2.59 -12.45 -12.13
C ASP A 37 1.53 -11.32 -12.16
N ALA A 38 1.78 -10.33 -12.99
CA ALA A 38 0.92 -9.16 -13.14
C ALA A 38 0.50 -9.01 -14.62
N PRO A 39 -0.41 -9.87 -15.12
CA PRO A 39 -0.82 -9.87 -16.52
C PRO A 39 -1.53 -8.57 -16.92
N ALA A 40 -1.52 -8.26 -18.22
CA ALA A 40 -2.14 -7.04 -18.76
C ALA A 40 -3.65 -6.94 -18.44
N ARG A 41 -4.33 -8.08 -18.26
CA ARG A 41 -5.72 -8.16 -17.79
C ARG A 41 -5.74 -8.81 -16.41
N GLY A 42 -6.27 -8.11 -15.41
CA GLY A 42 -6.39 -8.62 -14.04
C GLY A 42 -5.12 -8.52 -13.18
N GLY A 43 -4.01 -7.98 -13.71
CA GLY A 43 -2.80 -7.70 -12.93
C GLY A 43 -3.03 -6.60 -11.89
N GLY A 44 -2.39 -6.75 -10.72
CA GLY A 44 -2.47 -5.79 -9.62
C GLY A 44 -3.64 -6.01 -8.65
N PHE A 45 -4.47 -7.01 -8.86
CA PHE A 45 -5.60 -7.30 -7.97
C PHE A 45 -5.17 -7.61 -6.53
N VAL A 46 -4.05 -8.32 -6.34
CA VAL A 46 -3.57 -8.68 -4.99
C VAL A 46 -3.03 -7.45 -4.27
N ALA A 47 -2.22 -6.63 -4.95
CA ALA A 47 -1.75 -5.36 -4.39
C ALA A 47 -2.92 -4.43 -4.03
N MET A 48 -3.93 -4.34 -4.90
CA MET A 48 -5.17 -3.60 -4.63
C MET A 48 -5.90 -4.13 -3.39
N GLN A 49 -6.03 -5.46 -3.24
CA GLN A 49 -6.67 -6.06 -2.06
C GLN A 49 -5.93 -5.73 -0.75
N ILE A 50 -4.59 -5.74 -0.77
CA ILE A 50 -3.77 -5.36 0.40
C ILE A 50 -4.00 -3.89 0.76
N LEU A 51 -3.93 -2.99 -0.21
CA LEU A 51 -4.17 -1.55 0.03
C LEU A 51 -5.60 -1.31 0.54
N HIS A 52 -6.57 -1.99 -0.05
CA HIS A 52 -7.98 -1.92 0.35
C HIS A 52 -8.21 -2.40 1.77
N HIS A 53 -7.45 -3.39 2.26
CA HIS A 53 -7.51 -3.85 3.64
C HIS A 53 -7.10 -2.75 4.63
N TYR A 54 -6.19 -1.85 4.23
CA TYR A 54 -5.80 -0.67 4.99
C TYR A 54 -6.65 0.58 4.70
N GLY A 55 -7.80 0.41 4.05
CA GLY A 55 -8.66 1.52 3.65
C GLY A 55 -8.05 2.46 2.60
N ILE A 56 -6.95 2.07 1.94
CA ILE A 56 -6.27 2.88 0.93
C ILE A 56 -6.92 2.61 -0.43
N ARG A 57 -7.45 3.66 -1.08
CA ARG A 57 -8.05 3.60 -2.42
C ARG A 57 -7.24 4.44 -3.41
N GLY A 58 -7.74 4.53 -4.65
CA GLY A 58 -7.08 5.23 -5.76
C GLY A 58 -6.79 6.71 -5.53
N ASP A 59 -7.55 7.36 -4.66
CA ASP A 59 -7.40 8.76 -4.25
C ASP A 59 -6.13 9.03 -3.42
N ARG A 60 -5.58 7.98 -2.78
CA ARG A 60 -4.39 8.07 -1.91
C ARG A 60 -3.08 7.70 -2.60
N LYS A 61 -3.12 7.40 -3.91
CA LYS A 61 -1.92 7.08 -4.67
C LYS A 61 -0.95 8.28 -4.67
N GLY A 62 0.26 8.08 -4.14
CA GLY A 62 1.26 9.14 -4.05
C GLY A 62 0.87 10.29 -3.10
N ILE A 63 -0.03 10.06 -2.14
CA ILE A 63 -0.50 11.13 -1.25
C ILE A 63 0.65 11.79 -0.47
N LEU A 64 1.68 11.04 -0.11
CA LEU A 64 2.86 11.53 0.61
C LEU A 64 3.87 12.26 -0.28
N LEU A 65 3.61 12.38 -1.59
CA LEU A 65 4.32 13.31 -2.47
C LEU A 65 3.70 14.72 -2.42
N ARG A 66 2.46 14.84 -1.92
CA ARG A 66 1.68 16.08 -1.93
C ARG A 66 1.47 16.64 -0.54
N ASN A 67 1.29 15.76 0.43
CA ASN A 67 1.06 16.08 1.83
C ASN A 67 2.20 15.55 2.68
N SER A 68 2.50 16.23 3.78
CA SER A 68 3.48 15.74 4.74
C SER A 68 2.94 14.50 5.48
N PHE A 69 3.85 13.62 5.91
CA PHE A 69 3.46 12.44 6.69
C PHE A 69 2.69 12.81 7.96
N GLU A 70 3.13 13.84 8.68
CA GLU A 70 2.50 14.28 9.93
C GLU A 70 1.07 14.80 9.71
N GLU A 71 0.81 15.52 8.62
CA GLU A 71 -0.54 15.98 8.27
C GLU A 71 -1.49 14.83 7.95
N GLU A 72 -1.02 13.84 7.18
CA GLU A 72 -1.82 12.64 6.89
C GLU A 72 -2.05 11.81 8.15
N TYR A 73 -1.03 11.66 8.99
CA TYR A 73 -1.11 10.90 10.24
C TYR A 73 -2.09 11.53 11.24
N ALA A 74 -2.10 12.86 11.36
CA ALA A 74 -3.00 13.57 12.26
C ALA A 74 -4.48 13.43 11.86
N LYS A 75 -4.77 13.26 10.56
CA LYS A 75 -6.13 13.12 10.01
C LYS A 75 -6.56 11.67 9.82
N ALA A 76 -5.63 10.71 9.94
CA ALA A 76 -5.90 9.31 9.68
C ALA A 76 -6.71 8.65 10.80
N GLU A 77 -7.67 7.82 10.40
CA GLU A 77 -8.50 7.01 11.28
C GLU A 77 -8.53 5.54 10.82
N SER A 78 -8.92 4.65 11.72
CA SER A 78 -9.14 3.21 11.46
C SER A 78 -7.96 2.54 10.75
N ASP A 79 -8.22 1.69 9.76
CA ASP A 79 -7.21 0.88 9.07
C ASP A 79 -6.14 1.72 8.36
N TYR A 80 -6.48 2.95 7.95
CA TYR A 80 -5.50 3.82 7.32
C TYR A 80 -4.44 4.28 8.30
N LYS A 81 -4.83 4.58 9.54
CA LYS A 81 -3.88 4.94 10.59
C LYS A 81 -2.91 3.80 10.87
N ILE A 82 -3.39 2.56 10.86
CA ILE A 82 -2.54 1.36 11.01
C ILE A 82 -1.49 1.29 9.89
N ALA A 83 -1.87 1.55 8.63
CA ALA A 83 -0.90 1.60 7.54
C ALA A 83 0.16 2.69 7.73
N LEU A 84 -0.23 3.88 8.21
CA LEU A 84 0.73 4.93 8.51
C LEU A 84 1.63 4.59 9.71
N GLU A 85 1.13 3.87 10.71
CA GLU A 85 1.96 3.36 11.80
C GLU A 85 3.02 2.36 11.31
N ILE A 86 2.65 1.45 10.39
CA ILE A 86 3.61 0.53 9.76
C ILE A 86 4.68 1.34 9.02
N LEU A 87 4.29 2.33 8.22
CA LEU A 87 5.25 3.22 7.54
C LEU A 87 6.18 3.92 8.53
N LYS A 88 5.65 4.45 9.63
CA LYS A 88 6.43 5.18 10.64
C LYS A 88 7.49 4.32 11.33
N ARG A 89 7.23 3.03 11.53
CA ARG A 89 8.16 2.12 12.22
C ARG A 89 9.38 1.74 11.36
N HIS A 90 9.27 1.90 10.04
CA HIS A 90 10.25 1.43 9.05
C HIS A 90 10.82 2.55 8.15
N LEU A 91 10.41 3.81 8.38
CA LEU A 91 11.01 5.02 7.78
C LEU A 91 12.19 5.51 8.61
#